data_AF-A0A0G1F7Y6-F1
#
_entry.id   AF-A0A0G1F7Y6-F1
#
_cell.length_a   1.000
_cell.length_b   1.000
_cell.length_c   1.000
_cell.angle_alpha   90.00
_cell.angle_beta   90.00
_cell.angle_gamma   90.00
#
_symmetry.space_group_name_H-M   'P 1'
#
loop_
_entity.id
_entity.type
_entity.pdbx_description
1 polymer ?
#
loop_
_entity_poly.entity_id
_entity_poly.type
_entity_poly.pdbx_seq_one_letter_code
_entity_poly.pdbx_strand_id
1 'polypeptide(L)' 'MEDFGQAKNLIERSRTILILPPQEIDGDTLASSLALFSTLKKMGKTVNV' A
#
# COMPACT_ATOMS: atom_id res chain seq x y z
N MET A 1 -0.79 -16.91 -6.81
CA MET A 1 -2.20 -16.55 -6.49
C MET A 1 -2.45 -16.55 -4.98
N GLU A 2 -1.86 -17.48 -4.24
CA GLU A 2 -1.97 -17.57 -2.78
C GLU A 2 -1.43 -16.32 -2.06
N ASP A 3 -0.28 -15.80 -2.50
CA ASP A 3 0.37 -14.61 -1.93
C ASP A 3 -0.50 -13.34 -2.03
N PHE A 4 -1.22 -13.19 -3.15
CA PHE A 4 -2.14 -12.08 -3.34
C PHE A 4 -3.32 -12.15 -2.37
N GLY A 5 -3.90 -13.35 -2.17
CA GLY A 5 -4.99 -13.55 -1.23
C GLY A 5 -4.59 -13.22 0.21
N GLN A 6 -3.36 -13.58 0.59
CA GLN A 6 -2.81 -13.26 1.90
C GLN A 6 -2.59 -11.75 2.09
N ALA A 7 -1.95 -11.09 1.11
CA ALA A 7 -1.74 -9.64 1.15
C ALA A 7 -3.06 -8.86 1.22
N LYS A 8 -4.05 -9.26 0.42
CA LYS A 8 -5.40 -8.67 0.46
C LYS A 8 -6.04 -8.81 1.85
N ASN A 9 -6.04 -10.02 2.42
CA ASN A 9 -6.61 -10.25 3.74
C ASN A 9 -5.93 -9.42 4.83
N LEU A 10 -4.60 -9.24 4.76
CA LEU A 10 -3.86 -8.39 5.69
C LEU A 10 -4.28 -6.92 5.56
N ILE A 11 -4.40 -6.41 4.34
CA ILE A 11 -4.84 -5.03 4.07
C ILE A 11 -6.28 -4.80 4.56
N GLU A 12 -7.19 -5.74 4.29
CA GLU A 12 -8.60 -5.63 4.68
C GLU A 12 -8.77 -5.59 6.21
N ARG A 13 -7.99 -6.38 6.95
CA ARG A 13 -8.02 -6.44 8.42
C ARG A 13 -7.28 -5.30 9.11
N SER A 14 -6.33 -4.66 8.43
CA SER A 14 -5.53 -3.59 9.02
C SER A 14 -6.30 -2.26 9.02
N ARG A 15 -6.17 -1.47 10.08
CA ARG A 15 -6.75 -0.10 10.14
C ARG A 15 -5.73 0.97 9.74
N THR A 16 -4.47 0.76 10.14
CA THR A 16 -3.35 1.66 9.87
C THR A 16 -2.30 0.92 9.05
N ILE A 17 -1.79 1.56 8.00
CA ILE A 17 -0.80 0.98 7.08
C ILE A 17 0.32 1.99 6.87
N LEU A 18 1.57 1.52 6.98
CA LEU A 18 2.77 2.28 6.64
C LEU A 18 3.31 1.78 5.30
N ILE A 19 3.48 2.68 4.34
CA ILE A 19 4.12 2.39 3.05
C ILE A 19 5.55 2.89 3.14
N LEU A 20 6.52 1.98 3.03
CA LEU A 20 7.93 2.33 3.01
C LEU A 20 8.45 2.25 1.56
N PRO A 21 8.60 3.39 0.85
CA PRO A 21 9.28 3.35 -0.43
C PRO A 21 10.77 3.00 -0.23
N PRO A 22 11.40 2.32 -1.19
CA PRO A 22 12.84 2.10 -1.17
C PRO A 22 13.62 3.43 -1.19
N GLN A 23 14.88 3.36 -0.75
CA GLN A 23 15.76 4.53 -0.65
C GLN A 23 16.04 5.18 -2.01
N GLU A 24 16.13 4.37 -3.07
CA GLU A 24 16.21 4.85 -4.45
C GLU A 24 14.80 4.87 -5.04
N ILE A 25 14.27 6.08 -5.21
CA ILE A 25 12.96 6.30 -5.82
C ILE A 25 13.18 6.49 -7.31
N ASP A 26 12.77 5.51 -8.11
CA ASP A 26 12.54 5.71 -9.54
C ASP A 26 11.07 6.10 -9.81
N GLY A 27 10.78 6.45 -11.07
CA GLY A 27 9.44 6.89 -11.47
C GLY A 27 8.36 5.82 -11.25
N ASP A 28 8.70 4.53 -11.39
CA ASP A 28 7.76 3.42 -11.23
C ASP A 28 7.44 3.15 -9.76
N THR A 29 8.47 3.20 -8.92
CA THR A 29 8.34 3.02 -7.48
C THR A 29 7.55 4.15 -6.83
N LEU A 30 7.75 5.39 -7.29
CA LEU A 30 6.94 6.52 -6.85
C LEU A 30 5.48 6.35 -7.27
N ALA A 31 5.23 6.03 -8.54
CA ALA A 31 3.89 5.90 -9.08
C ALA A 31 3.10 4.76 -8.39
N SER A 32 3.73 3.60 -8.20
CA SER A 32 3.13 2.45 -7.52
C SER A 32 2.85 2.72 -6.04
N SER A 33 3.76 3.37 -5.31
CA SER A 33 3.56 3.76 -3.92
C SER A 33 2.39 4.74 -3.76
N LEU A 34 2.29 5.74 -4.66
CA LEU A 34 1.19 6.70 -4.66
C LEU A 34 -0.15 6.07 -5.05
N ALA A 35 -0.15 5.13 -6.01
CA ALA A 35 -1.34 4.39 -6.40
C ALA A 35 -1.88 3.55 -5.23
N LEU A 36 -0.97 2.87 -4.50
CA LEU A 36 -1.32 2.12 -3.31
C LEU A 36 -1.85 3.04 -2.20
N PHE A 37 -1.15 4.15 -1.92
CA PHE A 37 -1.60 5.15 -0.95
C PHE A 37 -3.01 5.65 -1.25
N SER A 38 -3.27 6.09 -2.49
CA SER A 38 -4.56 6.60 -2.93
C SER A 38 -5.67 5.56 -2.77
N THR A 39 -5.38 4.30 -3.14
CA THR A 39 -6.32 3.19 -3.02
C THR A 39 -6.67 2.91 -1.56
N LEU A 40 -5.67 2.80 -0.69
CA LEU A 40 -5.88 2.54 0.73
C LEU A 40 -6.62 3.68 1.44
N LYS A 41 -6.37 4.95 1.07
CA LYS A 41 -7.14 6.10 1.56
C LYS A 41 -8.60 6.02 1.12
N LYS A 42 -8.89 5.65 -0.13
CA LYS A 42 -10.27 5.44 -0.63
C LYS A 42 -10.99 4.31 0.11
N MET A 43 -10.25 3.31 0.58
CA MET A 43 -10.77 2.23 1.44
C MET A 43 -10.98 2.65 2.90
N GLY A 44 -10.78 3.92 3.25
CA GLY A 44 -10.96 4.45 4.61
C GLY A 44 -9.85 4.06 5.59
N LYS A 45 -8.69 3.59 5.10
CA LYS A 45 -7.54 3.22 5.93
C LYS A 45 -6.74 4.46 6.36
N THR A 46 -6.13 4.40 7.54
CA THR A 46 -5.13 5.38 7.96
C THR A 46 -3.78 5.02 7.35
N VAL A 47 -3.41 5.70 6.27
CA VAL A 47 -2.14 5.45 5.57
C VAL A 47 -1.11 6.51 5.93
N ASN A 48 0.09 6.04 6.32
CA ASN A 48 1.31 6.82 6.51
C ASN A 48 2.32 6.41 5.43
N VAL A 49 3.13 7.38 4.99
CA VAL A 49 4.24 7.17 4.04
C VAL A 49 5.51 7.64 4.73
#